data_AF-A0A023FRR1-F1
#
_entry.id   AF-A0A023FRR1-F1
#
_cell.length_a   1.000
_cell.length_b   1.000
_cell.length_c   1.000
_cell.angle_alpha   90.00
_cell.angle_beta   90.00
_cell.angle_gamma   90.00
#
_symmetry.space_group_name_H-M   'P 1'
#
loop_
_entity.id
_entity.type
_entity.pdbx_description
1 polymer ?
#
loop_
_entity_poly.entity_id
_entity_poly.type
_entity_poly.pdbx_seq_one_letter_code
_entity_poly.pdbx_strand_id
1 'polypeptide(L)'
;MILPFIAALLCLSATATFQVAGTNVDGEAEVVIENKSLPISSRASPSNPCKKKITRKLSGCPGLLEIRYGYNKATGKCEDFESMPCNDGIGNQFQTRQECFKTCKPRSPCLKTDWTEGKMNGTWYYYDTEEDDCLKKTARYKKSQMFPKGNIFQSAAECRKECTPTFDHTQYEKRRQV
;
A
#
# COMPACT_ATOMS: atom_id res chain seq x y z
N MET A 1 20.80 -47.36 30.86
CA MET A 1 21.74 -46.72 29.91
C MET A 1 20.90 -45.69 29.17
N ILE A 2 21.04 -44.39 29.40
CA ILE A 2 22.10 -43.55 28.85
C ILE A 2 22.26 -42.33 29.78
N LEU A 3 23.50 -42.08 30.22
CA LEU A 3 23.92 -40.84 30.88
C LEU A 3 24.26 -39.77 29.80
N PRO A 4 24.27 -38.47 30.16
CA PRO A 4 24.29 -37.34 29.24
C PRO A 4 25.73 -36.94 28.86
N PHE A 5 25.92 -36.46 27.63
CA PHE A 5 27.14 -35.75 27.23
C PHE A 5 26.78 -34.34 26.80
N ILE A 6 27.03 -33.41 27.72
CA ILE A 6 27.12 -31.97 27.48
C ILE A 6 28.49 -31.73 26.84
N ALA A 7 28.53 -31.32 25.57
CA ALA A 7 29.75 -30.82 24.95
C ALA A 7 29.74 -29.29 25.01
N ALA A 8 30.57 -28.74 25.90
CA ALA A 8 30.88 -27.32 25.96
C ALA A 8 31.83 -26.96 24.81
N LEU A 9 31.40 -26.10 23.88
CA LEU A 9 32.30 -25.46 22.93
C LEU A 9 32.81 -24.14 23.53
N LEU A 10 34.10 -24.13 23.84
CA LEU A 10 34.88 -22.94 24.18
C LEU A 10 35.24 -22.20 22.87
N CYS A 11 34.72 -20.99 22.66
CA CYS A 11 35.25 -20.08 21.65
C CYS A 11 36.36 -19.23 22.29
N LEU A 12 37.63 -19.59 22.03
CA LEU A 12 38.75 -18.66 22.18
C LEU A 12 38.96 -17.94 20.86
N SER A 13 38.50 -16.69 20.75
CA SER A 13 38.97 -15.78 19.71
C SER A 13 40.04 -14.87 20.31
N ALA A 14 41.29 -15.11 19.91
CA ALA A 14 42.44 -14.29 20.23
C ALA A 14 42.24 -12.85 19.76
N THR A 15 42.46 -11.89 20.65
CA THR A 15 42.54 -10.46 20.33
C THR A 15 43.88 -10.18 19.66
N ALA A 16 43.87 -9.89 18.36
CA ALA A 16 45.04 -9.35 17.68
C ALA A 16 45.11 -7.83 17.91
N THR A 17 46.06 -7.38 18.74
CA THR A 17 46.40 -5.97 18.90
C THR A 17 47.24 -5.52 17.70
N PHE A 18 46.70 -4.61 16.89
CA PHE A 18 47.45 -3.92 15.86
C PHE A 18 48.05 -2.63 16.46
N GLN A 19 49.37 -2.58 16.59
CA GLN A 19 50.10 -1.33 16.83
C GLN A 19 50.63 -0.82 15.49
N VAL A 20 50.21 0.38 15.11
CA VAL A 20 50.79 1.13 13.99
C VAL A 20 51.57 2.31 14.58
N ALA A 21 52.87 2.34 14.32
CA ALA A 21 53.74 3.46 14.66
C ALA A 21 53.43 4.66 13.75
N GLY A 22 53.25 5.83 14.35
CA GLY A 22 53.03 7.09 13.64
C GLY A 22 54.31 7.67 13.04
N THR A 23 54.14 8.40 11.95
CA THR A 23 55.03 9.49 11.54
C THR A 23 54.16 10.69 11.20
N ASN A 24 54.47 11.83 11.81
CA ASN A 24 53.85 13.13 11.52
C ASN A 24 54.55 13.74 10.30
N VAL A 25 53.79 14.35 9.41
CA VAL A 25 54.26 15.42 8.53
C VAL A 25 53.13 16.42 8.36
N ASP A 26 53.42 17.63 8.81
CA ASP A 26 52.60 18.83 8.74
C ASP A 26 52.39 19.26 7.28
N GLY A 27 51.20 19.75 6.97
CA GLY A 27 50.86 20.21 5.63
C GLY A 27 49.45 20.76 5.57
N GLU A 28 49.30 22.01 6.01
CA GLU A 28 48.08 22.80 5.84
C GLU A 28 47.75 22.99 4.35
N ALA A 29 46.56 22.55 3.97
CA ALA A 29 45.80 23.11 2.86
C ALA A 29 44.32 22.87 3.17
N GLU A 30 43.70 23.81 3.90
CA GLU A 30 42.25 23.86 4.07
C GLU A 30 41.60 24.18 2.72
N VAL A 31 41.23 23.15 1.98
CA VAL A 31 40.38 23.29 0.80
C VAL A 31 38.96 23.49 1.29
N VAL A 32 38.53 24.75 1.38
CA VAL A 32 37.13 25.12 1.56
C VAL A 32 36.38 24.68 0.30
N ILE A 33 35.83 23.47 0.33
CA ILE A 33 34.84 23.06 -0.67
C ILE A 33 33.56 23.82 -0.34
N GLU A 34 33.34 24.92 -1.06
CA GLU A 34 32.05 25.59 -1.12
C GLU A 34 31.04 24.57 -1.67
N ASN A 35 30.31 23.92 -0.77
CA ASN A 35 29.14 23.12 -1.10
C ASN A 35 28.06 24.05 -1.66
N LYS A 36 28.20 24.44 -2.93
CA LYS A 36 27.08 24.94 -3.73
C LYS A 36 26.16 23.77 -3.94
N SER A 37 25.34 23.51 -2.92
CA SER A 37 24.08 22.82 -3.07
C SER A 37 23.34 23.51 -4.22
N LEU A 38 23.33 22.82 -5.36
CA LEU A 38 22.41 23.11 -6.45
C LEU A 38 21.04 23.31 -5.78
N PRO A 39 20.32 24.41 -6.08
CA PRO A 39 19.03 24.63 -5.45
C PRO A 39 18.20 23.40 -5.74
N ILE A 40 17.89 22.64 -4.69
CA ILE A 40 16.86 21.61 -4.71
C ILE A 40 15.63 22.38 -5.15
N SER A 41 15.37 22.33 -6.46
CA SER A 41 14.17 22.87 -7.07
C SER A 41 13.05 22.36 -6.19
N SER A 42 12.38 23.30 -5.54
CA SER A 42 11.26 23.08 -4.64
C SER A 42 10.15 22.39 -5.42
N ARG A 43 10.30 21.08 -5.62
CA ARG A 43 9.39 20.25 -6.38
C ARG A 43 8.11 20.15 -5.57
N ALA A 44 7.17 20.99 -5.97
CA ALA A 44 5.73 20.92 -5.80
C ALA A 44 5.27 20.09 -4.60
N SER A 45 4.68 20.78 -3.61
CA SER A 45 3.83 20.17 -2.57
C SER A 45 3.13 18.92 -3.13
N PRO A 46 3.23 17.74 -2.47
CA PRO A 46 2.70 16.50 -3.01
C PRO A 46 1.22 16.71 -3.34
N SER A 47 0.94 16.89 -4.62
CA SER A 47 -0.41 17.14 -5.10
C SER A 47 -1.25 15.94 -4.69
N ASN A 48 -2.30 16.16 -3.89
CA ASN A 48 -3.10 15.08 -3.30
C ASN A 48 -3.51 14.06 -4.39
N PRO A 49 -3.05 12.79 -4.30
CA PRO A 49 -3.25 11.78 -5.34
C PRO A 49 -4.74 11.51 -5.60
N CYS A 50 -5.57 11.59 -4.56
CA CYS A 50 -7.01 11.36 -4.60
C CYS A 50 -7.79 12.38 -5.44
N LYS A 51 -7.18 13.52 -5.79
CA LYS A 51 -7.79 14.53 -6.68
C LYS A 51 -7.41 14.32 -8.15
N LYS A 52 -6.39 13.52 -8.43
CA LYS A 52 -5.93 13.24 -9.79
C LYS A 52 -6.80 12.18 -10.44
N LYS A 53 -6.85 12.19 -11.78
CA LYS A 53 -7.51 11.12 -12.53
C LYS A 53 -6.67 9.85 -12.45
N ILE A 54 -7.33 8.71 -12.38
CA ILE A 54 -6.72 7.41 -12.61
C ILE A 54 -6.15 7.39 -14.02
N THR A 55 -4.86 7.10 -14.13
CA THR A 55 -4.13 7.10 -15.41
C THR A 55 -3.41 5.78 -15.54
N ARG A 56 -3.81 4.98 -16.53
CA ARG A 56 -3.14 3.74 -16.88
C ARG A 56 -1.94 4.01 -17.75
N LYS A 57 -0.82 3.37 -17.44
CA LYS A 57 0.33 3.32 -18.33
C LYS A 57 0.40 1.93 -18.94
N LEU A 58 0.21 1.81 -20.25
CA LEU A 58 0.19 0.51 -20.95
C LEU A 58 1.50 0.21 -21.69
N SER A 59 2.42 1.17 -21.76
CA SER A 59 3.71 1.02 -22.43
C SER A 59 4.76 1.97 -21.86
N GLY A 60 6.02 1.83 -22.26
CA GLY A 60 7.10 2.75 -21.89
C GLY A 60 7.72 2.49 -20.51
N CYS A 61 7.60 1.25 -20.02
CA CYS A 61 8.39 0.69 -18.91
C CYS A 61 8.66 -0.79 -19.20
N PRO A 62 9.76 -1.37 -18.67
CA PRO A 62 9.95 -2.81 -18.67
C PRO A 62 8.99 -3.49 -17.67
N GLY A 63 8.70 -4.77 -17.88
CA GLY A 63 7.85 -5.58 -16.99
C GLY A 63 6.52 -5.99 -17.62
N LEU A 64 5.70 -6.70 -16.84
CA LEU A 64 4.34 -7.09 -17.21
C LEU A 64 3.33 -6.13 -16.56
N LEU A 65 2.13 -6.04 -17.14
CA LEU A 65 1.01 -5.33 -16.50
C LEU A 65 0.73 -5.94 -15.12
N GLU A 66 0.46 -5.07 -14.17
CA GLU A 66 0.05 -5.44 -12.82
C GLU A 66 -1.20 -4.67 -12.40
N ILE A 67 -1.91 -5.22 -11.42
CA ILE A 67 -3.10 -4.58 -10.85
C ILE A 67 -2.66 -3.49 -9.89
N ARG A 68 -3.21 -2.30 -10.08
CA ARG A 68 -3.04 -1.13 -9.23
C ARG A 68 -4.39 -0.59 -8.84
N TYR A 69 -4.40 0.24 -7.80
CA TYR A 69 -5.63 0.80 -7.26
C TYR A 69 -5.61 2.32 -7.33
N GLY A 70 -6.75 2.93 -7.60
CA GLY A 70 -6.86 4.39 -7.64
C GLY A 70 -8.20 4.85 -7.14
N TYR A 71 -8.25 6.05 -6.57
CA TYR A 71 -9.48 6.63 -6.06
C TYR A 71 -10.28 7.29 -7.17
N ASN A 72 -11.42 6.72 -7.51
CA ASN A 72 -12.36 7.34 -8.42
C ASN A 72 -13.26 8.31 -7.64
N LYS A 73 -13.03 9.61 -7.82
CA LYS A 73 -13.80 10.66 -7.14
C LYS A 73 -15.30 10.67 -7.54
N ALA A 74 -15.64 10.22 -8.75
CA ALA A 74 -17.02 10.23 -9.23
C ALA A 74 -17.87 9.16 -8.53
N THR A 75 -17.30 7.97 -8.32
CA THR A 75 -17.97 6.86 -7.60
C THR A 75 -17.70 6.92 -6.09
N GLY A 76 -16.65 7.62 -5.68
CA GLY A 76 -16.16 7.65 -4.31
C GLY A 76 -15.59 6.30 -3.87
N LYS A 77 -14.99 5.53 -4.79
CA LYS A 77 -14.49 4.17 -4.54
C LYS A 77 -13.02 4.04 -4.95
N CYS A 78 -12.33 3.09 -4.34
CA CYS A 78 -11.01 2.66 -4.78
C CYS A 78 -11.19 1.54 -5.79
N GLU A 79 -10.82 1.82 -7.03
CA GLU A 79 -11.04 0.96 -8.18
C GLU A 79 -9.72 0.37 -8.65
N ASP A 80 -9.74 -0.91 -9.01
CA ASP A 80 -8.57 -1.57 -9.61
C ASP A 80 -8.44 -1.28 -11.11
N PHE A 81 -7.21 -1.35 -11.60
CA PHE A 81 -6.88 -1.21 -13.01
C PHE A 81 -5.51 -1.79 -13.33
N GLU A 82 -5.30 -2.21 -14.58
CA GLU A 82 -4.00 -2.66 -15.06
C GLU A 82 -3.09 -1.48 -15.42
N SER A 83 -1.84 -1.53 -14.97
CA SER A 83 -0.81 -0.55 -15.32
C SER A 83 0.55 -1.22 -15.39
N MET A 84 1.47 -0.64 -16.16
CA MET A 84 2.87 -1.03 -16.16
C MET A 84 3.52 -0.62 -14.84
N PRO A 85 4.56 -1.35 -14.35
CA PRO A 85 5.17 -1.17 -13.03
C PRO A 85 6.12 0.03 -12.95
N CYS A 86 5.74 1.13 -13.58
CA CYS A 86 6.42 2.41 -13.52
C CYS A 86 6.20 3.02 -12.13
N ASN A 87 6.98 2.58 -11.14
CA ASN A 87 6.93 3.15 -9.80
C ASN A 87 7.74 4.45 -9.75
N ASP A 88 7.16 5.55 -10.21
CA ASP A 88 7.66 6.89 -9.89
C ASP A 88 7.07 7.43 -8.57
N GLY A 89 6.07 6.74 -8.01
CA GLY A 89 5.35 7.18 -6.80
C GLY A 89 4.47 8.41 -7.05
N ILE A 90 4.19 8.75 -8.31
CA ILE A 90 3.46 9.94 -8.70
C ILE A 90 2.11 9.54 -9.28
N GLY A 91 1.04 10.15 -8.76
CA GLY A 91 -0.30 10.01 -9.37
C GLY A 91 -1.32 9.35 -8.45
N ASN A 92 -2.48 9.03 -9.03
CA ASN A 92 -3.56 8.32 -8.34
C ASN A 92 -3.41 6.81 -8.55
N GLN A 93 -2.35 6.24 -7.97
CA GLN A 93 -1.99 4.83 -8.11
C GLN A 93 -1.40 4.33 -6.80
N PHE A 94 -1.98 3.28 -6.25
CA PHE A 94 -1.63 2.64 -4.98
C PHE A 94 -1.33 1.16 -5.20
N GLN A 95 -0.52 0.56 -4.34
CA GLN A 95 -0.17 -0.86 -4.45
C GLN A 95 -1.28 -1.78 -3.95
N THR A 96 -2.04 -1.33 -2.96
CA THR A 96 -3.19 -2.09 -2.44
C THR A 96 -4.44 -1.23 -2.38
N ARG A 97 -5.61 -1.87 -2.46
CA ARG A 97 -6.89 -1.17 -2.30
C ARG A 97 -7.02 -0.60 -0.89
N GLN A 98 -6.52 -1.31 0.11
CA GLN A 98 -6.48 -0.82 1.49
C GLN A 98 -5.70 0.48 1.61
N GLU A 99 -4.53 0.59 0.97
CA GLU A 99 -3.73 1.82 0.93
C GLU A 99 -4.51 2.97 0.26
N CYS A 100 -5.18 2.70 -0.86
CA CYS A 100 -6.05 3.67 -1.51
C CYS A 100 -7.17 4.15 -0.57
N PHE A 101 -7.88 3.23 0.10
CA PHE A 101 -8.96 3.62 1.00
C PHE A 101 -8.43 4.41 2.20
N LYS A 102 -7.35 3.95 2.85
CA LYS A 102 -6.73 4.67 3.98
C LYS A 102 -6.30 6.09 3.58
N THR A 103 -5.80 6.27 2.36
CA THR A 103 -5.34 7.56 1.85
C THR A 103 -6.49 8.47 1.43
N CYS A 104 -7.45 7.95 0.66
CA CYS A 104 -8.43 8.76 -0.06
C CYS A 104 -9.85 8.74 0.50
N LYS A 105 -10.20 7.71 1.27
CA LYS A 105 -11.50 7.56 1.93
C LYS A 105 -11.34 6.82 3.27
N PRO A 106 -10.62 7.40 4.25
CA PRO A 106 -10.29 6.72 5.52
C PRO A 106 -11.52 6.36 6.37
N ARG A 107 -12.67 6.99 6.09
CA ARG A 107 -13.97 6.67 6.72
C ARG A 107 -14.84 5.73 5.89
N SER A 108 -14.27 5.06 4.89
CA SER A 108 -14.99 4.09 4.07
C SER A 108 -15.60 3.01 4.96
N PRO A 109 -16.87 2.63 4.77
CA PRO A 109 -17.44 1.47 5.45
C PRO A 109 -16.57 0.23 5.26
N CYS A 110 -16.02 0.01 4.06
CA CYS A 110 -15.14 -1.12 3.71
C CYS A 110 -13.89 -1.25 4.62
N LEU A 111 -13.47 -0.21 5.34
CA LEU A 111 -12.35 -0.29 6.29
C LEU A 111 -12.77 -0.76 7.70
N LYS A 112 -14.06 -0.99 7.95
CA LYS A 112 -14.57 -1.41 9.26
C LYS A 112 -14.42 -2.91 9.43
N THR A 113 -13.68 -3.28 10.46
CA THR A 113 -13.41 -4.67 10.87
C THR A 113 -13.89 -4.97 12.30
N ASP A 114 -14.33 -3.95 13.04
CA ASP A 114 -14.82 -4.10 14.42
C ASP A 114 -16.30 -4.46 14.44
N TRP A 115 -16.58 -5.74 14.66
CA TRP A 115 -17.93 -6.27 14.60
C TRP A 115 -18.56 -6.41 15.99
N THR A 116 -19.82 -6.02 16.10
CA THR A 116 -20.62 -6.25 17.30
C THR A 116 -21.73 -7.25 17.01
N GLU A 117 -21.80 -8.31 17.81
CA GLU A 117 -22.91 -9.25 17.76
C GLU A 117 -24.25 -8.56 17.99
N GLY A 118 -25.31 -9.10 17.40
CA GLY A 118 -26.65 -8.58 17.54
C GLY A 118 -27.72 -9.63 17.31
N LYS A 119 -28.92 -9.18 16.97
CA LYS A 119 -30.11 -10.04 16.84
C LYS A 119 -30.37 -10.52 15.40
N MET A 120 -29.76 -9.88 14.40
CA MET A 120 -30.00 -10.21 13.00
C MET A 120 -29.13 -11.39 12.59
N ASN A 121 -29.71 -12.59 12.62
CA ASN A 121 -29.08 -13.79 12.10
C ASN A 121 -29.16 -13.84 10.57
N GLY A 122 -28.12 -14.31 9.92
CA GLY A 122 -28.12 -14.49 8.48
C GLY A 122 -26.76 -14.91 7.93
N THR A 123 -26.76 -15.18 6.63
CA THR A 123 -25.54 -15.30 5.83
C THR A 123 -25.27 -13.94 5.22
N TRP A 124 -24.09 -13.38 5.52
CA TRP A 124 -23.70 -12.05 5.13
C TRP A 124 -22.41 -12.08 4.32
N TYR A 125 -22.09 -10.94 3.70
CA TYR A 125 -20.85 -10.71 3.00
C TYR A 125 -20.14 -9.48 3.57
N TYR A 126 -18.82 -9.49 3.61
CA TYR A 126 -18.04 -8.35 4.07
C TYR A 126 -16.78 -8.24 3.23
N TYR A 127 -16.29 -7.03 3.04
CA TYR A 127 -15.00 -6.84 2.39
C TYR A 127 -13.87 -7.05 3.39
N ASP A 128 -12.95 -7.91 3.03
CA ASP A 128 -11.71 -8.16 3.76
C ASP A 128 -10.55 -7.43 3.08
N THR A 129 -9.81 -6.62 3.84
CA THR A 129 -8.75 -5.79 3.27
C THR A 129 -7.44 -6.54 3.04
N GLU A 130 -7.26 -7.70 3.66
CA GLU A 130 -6.05 -8.53 3.51
C GLU A 130 -6.18 -9.42 2.27
N GLU A 131 -7.35 -10.03 2.07
CA GLU A 131 -7.67 -10.82 0.88
C GLU A 131 -8.02 -9.96 -0.35
N ASP A 132 -8.30 -8.67 -0.15
CA ASP A 132 -8.91 -7.76 -1.14
C ASP A 132 -10.17 -8.35 -1.80
N ASP A 133 -11.00 -9.07 -1.04
CA ASP A 133 -12.20 -9.73 -1.56
C ASP A 133 -13.39 -9.68 -0.60
N CYS A 134 -14.58 -9.96 -1.13
CA CYS A 134 -15.84 -10.02 -0.40
C CYS A 134 -16.12 -11.44 0.11
N LEU A 135 -15.76 -11.68 1.38
CA LEU A 135 -15.89 -12.97 2.04
C LEU A 135 -17.30 -13.18 2.61
N LYS A 136 -17.72 -14.44 2.68
CA LYS A 136 -19.02 -14.86 3.22
C LYS A 136 -18.91 -15.28 4.69
N LYS A 137 -19.88 -14.90 5.52
CA LYS A 137 -19.93 -15.33 6.93
C LYS A 137 -21.37 -15.49 7.44
N THR A 138 -21.63 -16.56 8.17
CA THR A 138 -22.91 -16.77 8.88
C THR A 138 -22.74 -16.35 10.33
N ALA A 139 -23.48 -15.32 10.75
CA ALA A 139 -23.35 -14.74 12.08
C ALA A 139 -24.57 -13.88 12.44
N ARG A 140 -24.61 -13.39 13.68
CA ARG A 140 -25.61 -12.43 14.14
C ARG A 140 -25.00 -11.05 14.35
N TYR A 141 -25.57 -10.03 13.71
CA TYR A 141 -25.06 -8.66 13.80
C TYR A 141 -26.11 -7.65 14.24
N LYS A 142 -25.64 -6.50 14.74
CA LYS A 142 -26.50 -5.31 14.93
C LYS A 142 -26.78 -4.68 13.57
N LYS A 143 -27.96 -4.04 13.43
CA LYS A 143 -28.33 -3.28 12.23
C LYS A 143 -27.30 -2.19 11.88
N SER A 144 -26.59 -1.64 12.87
CA SER A 144 -25.55 -0.63 12.66
C SER A 144 -24.32 -1.15 11.91
N GLN A 145 -24.09 -2.47 11.91
CA GLN A 145 -22.99 -3.12 11.18
C GLN A 145 -23.29 -3.27 9.69
N MET A 146 -24.55 -3.11 9.29
CA MET A 146 -24.99 -3.25 7.91
C MET A 146 -24.54 -2.05 7.06
N PHE A 147 -24.22 -2.30 5.79
CA PHE A 147 -24.05 -1.27 4.77
C PHE A 147 -25.32 -0.41 4.68
N PRO A 148 -25.23 0.92 4.47
CA PRO A 148 -24.04 1.73 4.14
C PRO A 148 -23.21 2.18 5.34
N LYS A 149 -23.62 1.89 6.58
CA LYS A 149 -22.91 2.37 7.77
C LYS A 149 -21.75 1.47 8.16
N GLY A 150 -21.90 0.17 8.00
CA GLY A 150 -20.86 -0.81 8.25
C GLY A 150 -20.47 -1.59 7.00
N ASN A 151 -19.67 -2.63 7.21
CA ASN A 151 -19.09 -3.47 6.17
C ASN A 151 -19.75 -4.85 6.13
N ILE A 152 -21.03 -4.95 6.50
CA ILE A 152 -21.83 -6.16 6.37
C ILE A 152 -22.90 -5.94 5.28
N PHE A 153 -22.87 -6.76 4.25
CA PHE A 153 -23.72 -6.71 3.07
C PHE A 153 -24.64 -7.92 3.01
N GLN A 154 -25.81 -7.73 2.39
CA GLN A 154 -26.77 -8.82 2.16
C GLN A 154 -26.36 -9.73 1.00
N SER A 155 -25.58 -9.22 0.04
CA SER A 155 -25.15 -9.97 -1.14
C SER A 155 -23.68 -9.74 -1.48
N ALA A 156 -23.05 -10.76 -2.06
CA ALA A 156 -21.69 -10.68 -2.57
C ALA A 156 -21.57 -9.64 -3.70
N ALA A 157 -22.59 -9.55 -4.55
CA ALA A 157 -22.62 -8.62 -5.67
C ALA A 157 -22.62 -7.16 -5.21
N GLU A 158 -23.42 -6.83 -4.18
CA GLU A 158 -23.42 -5.50 -3.58
C GLU A 158 -22.08 -5.18 -2.91
N CYS A 159 -21.53 -6.13 -2.14
CA CYS A 159 -20.21 -5.97 -1.53
C CYS A 159 -19.14 -5.64 -2.59
N ARG A 160 -19.06 -6.43 -3.68
CA ARG A 160 -18.06 -6.21 -4.73
C ARG A 160 -18.26 -4.88 -5.44
N LYS A 161 -19.51 -4.52 -5.74
CA LYS A 161 -19.84 -3.24 -6.35
C LYS A 161 -19.38 -2.05 -5.50
N GLU A 162 -19.42 -2.17 -4.18
CA GLU A 162 -19.10 -1.07 -3.26
C GLU A 162 -17.64 -1.04 -2.81
N CYS A 163 -17.02 -2.20 -2.59
CA CYS A 163 -15.70 -2.32 -1.99
C CYS A 163 -14.60 -2.85 -2.93
N THR A 164 -14.92 -3.64 -3.96
CA THR A 164 -13.94 -4.16 -4.93
C THR A 164 -14.29 -3.87 -6.40
N PRO A 165 -14.65 -2.63 -6.77
CA PRO A 165 -14.94 -2.31 -8.16
C PRO A 165 -13.67 -2.25 -9.03
N THR A 166 -13.83 -2.55 -10.31
CA THR A 166 -12.85 -2.30 -11.37
C THR A 166 -13.14 -0.97 -12.05
N PHE A 167 -12.10 -0.23 -12.40
CA PHE A 167 -12.24 1.04 -13.09
C PHE A 167 -12.73 0.83 -14.53
N ASP A 168 -13.77 1.56 -14.93
CA ASP A 168 -14.27 1.52 -16.31
C ASP A 168 -13.43 2.40 -17.25
N HIS A 169 -12.57 1.75 -18.04
CA HIS A 169 -11.70 2.40 -19.02
C HIS A 169 -12.42 2.80 -20.31
N THR A 170 -13.57 2.21 -20.61
CA THR A 170 -14.26 2.38 -21.91
C THR A 170 -14.75 3.82 -22.11
N GLN A 171 -15.03 4.54 -21.02
CA GLN A 171 -15.38 5.96 -21.08
C GLN A 171 -14.19 6.87 -21.37
N TYR A 172 -12.95 6.41 -21.18
CA TYR A 172 -11.73 7.18 -21.46
C TYR A 172 -11.24 6.98 -22.89
N GLU A 173 -11.31 5.76 -23.41
CA GLU A 173 -10.88 5.43 -24.78
C GLU A 173 -11.71 6.14 -25.85
N LYS A 174 -13.03 6.25 -25.65
CA LYS A 174 -13.93 7.02 -26.53
C LYS A 174 -13.55 8.49 -26.68
N ARG A 175 -12.85 9.08 -25.71
CA ARG A 175 -12.40 10.49 -25.74
C ARG A 175 -11.05 10.71 -26.39
N ARG A 176 -10.29 9.64 -26.67
CA ARG A 176 -8.99 9.72 -27.37
C ARG A 176 -9.11 9.44 -28.87
N GLN A 177 -10.29 9.03 -29.33
CA GLN A 177 -10.60 8.76 -30.75
C GLN A 177 -11.38 9.92 -31.40
N VAL A 178 -11.53 11.05 -30.71
CA VAL A 178 -12.12 12.31 -31.19
C VAL A 178 -11.06 13.39 -31.07
#